data_AF-A0A818CS89-F1
#
_entry.id   AF-A0A818CS89-F1
#
_cell.length_a   1.000
_cell.length_b   1.000
_cell.length_c   1.000
_cell.angle_alpha   90.00
_cell.angle_beta   90.00
_cell.angle_gamma   90.00
#
_symmetry.space_group_name_H-M   'P 1'
#
loop_
_entity.id
_entity.type
_entity.pdbx_description
1 polymer ?
#
loop_
_entity_poly.entity_id
_entity_poly.type
_entity_poly.pdbx_seq_one_letter_code
_entity_poly.pdbx_strand_id
1 'polypeptide(L)'
;MVAPPFNERPDWIFLLILNNGINIKTTADDILILCTGYRPCLEFFSEDILKQLSYLHDDVFCPIILHRNIFHPNLPNLAFIGMYRGPFWAIIELQSRWVASVFAGLLPVPLVVIQNAGLDMERRIREQQPRPQFPHNDYVGSINDLVKEMTMNTSSDKNDIVIPAKYRTDGPDEKILDEVNALCEQANQGRFIAGAVFRALHQTQWTFERTLKGKPSDGSASGQAQFYFSKQKELLYKEQGNLNLSSQTPLDVTQKYIYAYDADNDLLSVYFVDNNNERGSLFHTISFQSKHSSDNGWVANGQHLCSQDHYSASYLFVFNGINLSRFEIEYIVEGPAKDYTSKTIFQPLKSNESF
;
A
#
# COMPACT_ATOMS: atom_id res chain seq x y z
N MET A 1 -56.17 1.31 -2.07
CA MET A 1 -55.65 1.49 -3.44
C MET A 1 -54.48 0.52 -3.59
N VAL A 2 -54.66 -0.53 -4.38
CA VAL A 2 -53.59 -1.50 -4.68
C VAL A 2 -52.70 -0.88 -5.75
N ALA A 3 -51.38 -0.86 -5.56
CA ALA A 3 -50.46 -0.35 -6.56
C ALA A 3 -50.52 -1.27 -7.81
N PRO A 4 -50.70 -0.71 -9.02
CA PRO A 4 -50.60 -1.43 -10.29
C PRO A 4 -49.29 -2.20 -10.45
N PRO A 5 -49.30 -3.29 -11.24
CA PRO A 5 -48.13 -4.12 -11.49
C PRO A 5 -46.98 -3.33 -12.14
N PHE A 6 -45.74 -3.74 -11.82
CA PHE A 6 -44.50 -3.02 -12.12
C PHE A 6 -44.27 -2.74 -13.62
N ASN A 7 -44.86 -3.56 -14.50
CA ASN A 7 -44.61 -3.54 -15.95
C ASN A 7 -45.44 -2.49 -16.73
N GLU A 8 -46.28 -1.68 -16.08
CA GLU A 8 -47.16 -0.70 -16.76
C GLU A 8 -46.82 0.77 -16.45
N ARG A 9 -45.62 1.08 -15.94
CA ARG A 9 -45.29 2.43 -15.40
C ARG A 9 -43.91 2.96 -15.81
N PRO A 10 -43.76 3.49 -17.04
CA PRO A 10 -42.47 3.96 -17.56
C PRO A 10 -41.93 5.27 -16.95
N ASP A 11 -42.74 6.05 -16.21
CA ASP A 11 -42.37 7.44 -15.82
C ASP A 11 -42.01 7.63 -14.34
N TRP A 12 -41.76 6.56 -13.59
CA TRP A 12 -41.43 6.67 -12.17
C TRP A 12 -39.97 7.08 -11.97
N ILE A 13 -39.78 8.26 -11.38
CA ILE A 13 -38.50 8.71 -10.84
C ILE A 13 -38.42 8.28 -9.38
N PHE A 14 -37.48 7.39 -9.08
CA PHE A 14 -37.10 7.03 -7.72
C PHE A 14 -35.98 7.96 -7.23
N LEU A 15 -35.87 8.10 -5.91
CA LEU A 15 -34.83 8.89 -5.26
C LEU A 15 -34.06 7.99 -4.31
N LEU A 16 -32.80 7.73 -4.63
CA LEU A 16 -31.85 7.14 -3.69
C LEU A 16 -31.23 8.27 -2.87
N ILE A 17 -31.56 8.30 -1.58
CA ILE A 17 -31.09 9.31 -0.63
C ILE A 17 -29.87 8.75 0.10
N LEU A 18 -28.70 9.35 -0.13
CA LEU A 18 -27.47 9.00 0.56
C LEU A 18 -27.44 9.60 1.98
N ASN A 19 -26.66 8.99 2.87
CA ASN A 19 -26.54 9.42 4.27
C ASN A 19 -25.98 10.85 4.45
N ASN A 20 -25.29 11.39 3.44
CA ASN A 20 -24.82 12.78 3.39
C ASN A 20 -25.87 13.75 2.82
N GLY A 21 -27.11 13.29 2.61
CA GLY A 21 -28.21 14.08 2.06
C GLY A 21 -28.19 14.26 0.55
N ILE A 22 -27.22 13.68 -0.17
CA ILE A 22 -27.20 13.69 -1.64
C ILE A 22 -28.33 12.81 -2.16
N ASN A 23 -29.11 13.37 -3.09
CA ASN A 23 -30.20 12.66 -3.75
C ASN A 23 -29.76 12.25 -5.16
N ILE A 24 -29.81 10.96 -5.44
CA ILE A 24 -29.59 10.40 -6.77
C ILE A 24 -30.96 10.03 -7.35
N LYS A 25 -31.33 10.65 -8.48
CA LYS A 25 -32.54 10.29 -9.22
C LYS A 25 -32.26 9.03 -10.03
N THR A 26 -33.14 8.04 -9.91
CA THR A 26 -33.11 6.82 -10.71
C THR A 26 -34.48 6.58 -11.33
N THR A 27 -34.55 5.69 -12.31
CA THR A 27 -35.73 5.30 -13.06
C THR A 27 -35.98 3.81 -12.88
N ALA A 28 -37.06 3.28 -13.48
CA ALA A 28 -37.34 1.84 -13.45
C ALA A 28 -36.34 1.00 -14.26
N ASP A 29 -35.61 1.62 -15.20
CA ASP A 29 -34.63 0.94 -16.04
C ASP A 29 -33.22 0.88 -15.39
N ASP A 30 -33.01 1.59 -14.28
CA ASP A 30 -31.75 1.60 -13.56
C ASP A 30 -31.59 0.34 -12.67
N ILE A 31 -30.36 -0.17 -12.56
CA ILE A 31 -30.06 -1.39 -11.82
C ILE A 31 -29.27 -1.06 -10.55
N LEU A 32 -29.78 -1.52 -9.41
CA LEU A 32 -29.06 -1.50 -8.13
C LEU A 32 -28.35 -2.83 -7.91
N ILE A 33 -27.02 -2.80 -7.82
CA ILE A 33 -26.19 -3.98 -7.54
C ILE A 33 -25.79 -3.96 -6.06
N LEU A 34 -26.27 -4.92 -5.28
CA LEU A 34 -25.94 -5.06 -3.86
C LEU A 34 -24.66 -5.88 -3.68
N CYS A 35 -23.51 -5.19 -3.59
CA CYS A 35 -22.21 -5.80 -3.31
C CYS A 35 -21.97 -5.99 -1.79
N THR A 36 -22.96 -6.48 -1.04
CA THR A 36 -22.96 -6.53 0.43
C THR A 36 -22.28 -7.76 1.04
N GLY A 37 -21.59 -8.57 0.22
CA GLY A 37 -20.85 -9.75 0.65
C GLY A 37 -21.71 -11.01 0.83
N TYR A 38 -21.15 -11.99 1.55
CA TYR A 38 -21.73 -13.32 1.77
C TYR A 38 -21.82 -13.63 3.26
N ARG A 39 -22.70 -14.57 3.63
CA ARG A 39 -22.83 -15.10 4.99
C ARG A 39 -22.40 -16.58 5.04
N PRO A 40 -21.77 -17.03 6.13
CA PRO A 40 -21.46 -18.44 6.32
C PRO A 40 -22.76 -19.22 6.57
N CYS A 41 -22.96 -20.32 5.86
CA CYS A 41 -24.10 -21.21 6.02
C CYS A 41 -23.63 -22.55 6.59
N LEU A 42 -23.91 -22.80 7.88
CA LEU A 42 -23.51 -24.02 8.59
C LEU A 42 -24.71 -24.90 9.00
N GLU A 43 -25.90 -24.58 8.51
CA GLU A 43 -27.18 -25.23 8.86
C GLU A 43 -27.30 -26.69 8.39
N PHE A 44 -26.26 -27.23 7.76
CA PHE A 44 -26.11 -28.66 7.53
C PHE A 44 -25.69 -29.43 8.80
N PHE A 45 -25.26 -28.74 9.86
CA PHE A 45 -25.05 -29.31 11.19
C PHE A 45 -26.33 -29.28 12.03
N SER A 46 -26.45 -30.22 12.97
CA SER A 46 -27.55 -30.22 13.94
C SER A 46 -27.46 -29.03 14.90
N GLU A 47 -28.60 -28.65 15.49
CA GLU A 47 -28.68 -27.57 16.50
C GLU A 47 -27.70 -27.78 17.66
N ASP A 48 -27.51 -29.02 18.10
CA ASP A 48 -26.56 -29.36 19.17
C ASP A 48 -25.12 -29.02 18.78
N ILE A 49 -24.71 -29.33 17.55
CA ILE A 49 -23.36 -29.02 17.04
C ILE A 49 -23.21 -27.50 16.88
N LEU A 50 -24.20 -26.81 16.30
CA LEU A 50 -24.18 -25.36 16.14
C LEU A 50 -24.08 -24.62 17.48
N LYS A 51 -24.78 -25.13 18.50
CA LYS A 51 -24.70 -24.62 19.87
C LYS A 51 -23.30 -24.82 20.47
N GLN A 52 -22.67 -25.97 20.27
CA GLN A 52 -21.29 -26.20 20.71
C GLN A 52 -20.31 -25.23 20.03
N LEU A 53 -20.46 -25.03 18.73
CA LEU A 53 -19.65 -24.10 17.93
C LEU A 53 -19.91 -22.62 18.26
N SER A 54 -20.90 -22.31 19.11
CA SER A 54 -21.33 -20.94 19.40
C SER A 54 -21.67 -20.16 18.12
N TYR A 55 -22.35 -20.81 17.18
CA TYR A 55 -22.63 -20.28 15.84
C TYR A 55 -23.49 -19.01 15.87
N LEU A 56 -23.02 -17.98 15.17
CA LEU A 56 -23.75 -16.74 14.92
C LEU A 56 -23.88 -16.53 13.41
N HIS A 57 -25.07 -16.79 12.87
CA HIS A 57 -25.36 -16.67 11.43
C HIS A 57 -25.00 -15.30 10.84
N ASP A 58 -25.20 -14.23 11.61
CA ASP A 58 -24.98 -12.86 11.15
C ASP A 58 -23.57 -12.33 11.36
N ASP A 59 -22.71 -13.12 12.02
CA ASP A 59 -21.32 -12.76 12.21
C ASP A 59 -20.45 -13.27 11.05
N VAL A 60 -20.30 -12.43 10.02
CA VAL A 60 -19.51 -12.75 8.82
C VAL A 60 -17.99 -12.76 9.02
N PHE A 61 -17.50 -12.36 10.20
CA PHE A 61 -16.06 -12.26 10.46
C PHE A 61 -15.57 -13.40 11.38
N CYS A 62 -16.38 -13.79 12.36
CA CYS A 62 -16.12 -14.88 13.30
C CYS A 62 -17.44 -15.62 13.63
N PRO A 63 -17.95 -16.44 12.70
CA PRO A 63 -19.25 -17.09 12.83
C PRO A 63 -19.27 -18.20 13.89
N ILE A 64 -18.15 -18.86 14.15
CA ILE A 64 -18.02 -19.97 15.11
C ILE A 64 -16.75 -19.80 15.93
N ILE A 65 -16.71 -20.43 17.11
CA ILE A 65 -15.60 -20.35 18.05
C ILE A 65 -14.81 -21.66 18.04
N LEU A 66 -13.53 -21.56 17.68
CA LEU A 66 -12.65 -22.70 17.48
C LEU A 66 -11.23 -22.40 17.98
N HIS A 67 -10.53 -23.41 18.48
CA HIS A 67 -9.10 -23.32 18.73
C HIS A 67 -8.37 -23.22 17.38
N ARG A 68 -7.63 -22.13 17.18
CA ARG A 68 -6.86 -21.83 15.96
C ARG A 68 -7.70 -21.82 14.67
N ASN A 69 -9.01 -21.58 14.77
CA ASN A 69 -9.96 -21.71 13.66
C ASN A 69 -10.05 -23.14 13.07
N ILE A 70 -9.75 -24.17 13.89
CA ILE A 70 -9.70 -25.57 13.45
C ILE A 70 -10.51 -26.50 14.35
N PHE A 71 -10.15 -26.59 15.63
CA PHE A 71 -10.62 -27.66 16.53
C PHE A 71 -11.61 -27.16 17.57
N HIS A 72 -12.52 -28.03 17.99
CA HIS A 72 -13.36 -27.83 19.15
C HIS A 72 -13.26 -29.04 20.09
N PRO A 73 -13.04 -28.87 21.41
CA PRO A 73 -12.72 -29.97 22.31
C PRO A 73 -13.86 -30.98 22.48
N ASN A 74 -15.11 -30.55 22.27
CA ASN A 74 -16.29 -31.43 22.31
C ASN A 74 -16.59 -32.13 20.97
N LEU A 75 -15.83 -31.83 19.91
CA LEU A 75 -16.02 -32.37 18.57
C LEU A 75 -14.68 -32.95 18.03
N PRO A 76 -14.09 -33.97 18.68
CA PRO A 76 -12.71 -34.41 18.42
C PRO A 76 -12.46 -35.00 17.03
N ASN A 77 -13.52 -35.44 16.33
CA ASN A 77 -13.44 -35.99 14.98
C ASN A 77 -13.91 -35.00 13.90
N LEU A 78 -14.05 -33.72 14.27
CA LEU A 78 -14.44 -32.65 13.36
C LEU A 78 -13.39 -31.54 13.41
N ALA A 79 -12.99 -31.08 12.23
CA ALA A 79 -12.08 -29.97 12.08
C ALA A 79 -12.59 -29.03 10.98
N PHE A 80 -12.24 -27.76 11.11
CA PHE A 80 -12.54 -26.72 10.14
C PHE A 80 -11.24 -26.21 9.53
N ILE A 81 -11.31 -25.78 8.28
CA ILE A 81 -10.17 -25.23 7.54
C ILE A 81 -10.64 -23.93 6.90
N GLY A 82 -9.84 -22.87 7.04
CA GLY A 82 -10.14 -21.58 6.41
C GLY A 82 -11.36 -20.86 7.01
N MET A 83 -11.79 -21.21 8.23
CA MET A 83 -12.93 -20.57 8.88
C MET A 83 -12.56 -19.24 9.54
N TYR A 84 -12.07 -18.29 8.73
CA TYR A 84 -11.72 -16.93 9.13
C TYR A 84 -11.81 -15.99 7.91
N ARG A 85 -11.76 -14.69 8.14
CA ARG A 85 -11.80 -13.68 7.07
C ARG A 85 -10.40 -13.33 6.57
N GLY A 86 -10.07 -13.73 5.34
CA GLY A 86 -8.86 -13.28 4.65
C GLY A 86 -8.29 -14.33 3.69
N PRO A 87 -7.60 -13.93 2.60
CA PRO A 87 -7.03 -14.85 1.63
C PRO A 87 -5.64 -15.37 2.09
N PHE A 88 -5.57 -16.02 3.26
CA PHE A 88 -4.29 -16.48 3.82
C PHE A 88 -4.01 -17.94 3.44
N TRP A 89 -3.71 -18.19 2.17
CA TRP A 89 -3.54 -19.55 1.62
C TRP A 89 -2.51 -20.42 2.36
N ALA A 90 -1.41 -19.83 2.82
CA ALA A 90 -0.41 -20.56 3.63
C ALA A 90 -1.00 -21.06 4.95
N ILE A 91 -1.84 -20.24 5.61
CA ILE A 91 -2.53 -20.66 6.83
C ILE A 91 -3.48 -21.81 6.50
N ILE A 92 -4.28 -21.72 5.44
CA ILE A 92 -5.19 -22.80 5.01
C ILE A 92 -4.43 -24.12 4.76
N GLU A 93 -3.28 -24.04 4.07
CA GLU A 93 -2.43 -25.21 3.80
C GLU A 93 -1.90 -25.82 5.09
N LEU A 94 -1.34 -25.00 6.00
CA LEU A 94 -0.79 -25.46 7.28
C LEU A 94 -1.88 -26.03 8.19
N GLN A 95 -3.06 -25.41 8.25
CA GLN A 95 -4.23 -25.98 8.94
C GLN A 95 -4.57 -27.36 8.38
N SER A 96 -4.61 -27.50 7.05
CA SER A 96 -4.97 -28.75 6.37
C SER A 96 -3.96 -29.87 6.68
N ARG A 97 -2.67 -29.55 6.64
CA ARG A 97 -1.59 -30.49 6.94
C ARG A 97 -1.62 -30.93 8.40
N TRP A 98 -1.89 -29.99 9.31
CA TRP A 98 -2.01 -30.30 10.73
C TRP A 98 -3.20 -31.22 10.98
N VAL A 99 -4.38 -30.88 10.47
CA VAL A 99 -5.60 -31.71 10.58
C VAL A 99 -5.38 -33.10 9.99
N ALA A 100 -4.78 -33.20 8.80
CA ALA A 100 -4.49 -34.48 8.16
C ALA A 100 -3.55 -35.34 9.03
N SER A 101 -2.52 -34.73 9.62
CA SER A 101 -1.58 -35.42 10.50
C SER A 101 -2.24 -35.90 11.80
N VAL A 102 -3.14 -35.09 12.37
CA VAL A 102 -3.93 -35.46 13.56
C VAL A 102 -4.88 -36.61 13.25
N PHE A 103 -5.64 -36.52 12.16
CA PHE A 103 -6.59 -37.57 11.77
C PHE A 103 -5.90 -38.86 11.32
N ALA A 104 -4.68 -38.79 10.79
CA ALA A 104 -3.85 -39.96 10.49
C ALA A 104 -3.19 -40.58 11.75
N GLY A 105 -3.33 -39.95 12.92
CA GLY A 105 -2.68 -40.40 14.16
C GLY A 105 -1.17 -40.16 14.21
N LEU A 106 -0.63 -39.35 13.29
CA LEU A 106 0.79 -38.98 13.23
C LEU A 106 1.13 -37.87 14.24
N LEU A 107 0.17 -37.00 14.53
CA LEU A 107 0.27 -35.97 15.56
C LEU A 107 -0.91 -36.11 16.54
N PRO A 108 -0.72 -35.77 17.83
CA PRO A 108 -1.82 -35.76 18.78
C PRO A 108 -2.76 -34.57 18.51
N VAL A 109 -4.05 -34.76 18.79
CA VAL A 109 -4.97 -33.62 18.93
C VAL A 109 -4.51 -32.75 20.13
N PRO A 110 -4.60 -31.41 20.05
CA PRO A 110 -4.24 -30.55 21.17
C PRO A 110 -5.00 -30.92 22.44
N LEU A 111 -4.34 -30.79 23.60
CA LEU A 111 -4.96 -31.04 24.89
C LEU A 111 -6.20 -30.16 25.08
N VAL A 112 -7.24 -30.69 25.72
CA VAL A 112 -8.50 -29.97 25.96
C VAL A 112 -8.28 -28.62 26.66
N VAL A 113 -7.32 -28.53 27.59
CA VAL A 113 -6.97 -27.27 28.26
C VAL A 113 -6.43 -26.21 27.29
N ILE A 114 -5.63 -26.61 26.30
CA ILE A 114 -5.06 -25.74 25.26
C ILE A 114 -6.18 -25.31 24.30
N GLN A 115 -7.05 -26.25 23.91
CA GLN A 115 -8.19 -25.94 23.05
C GLN A 115 -9.12 -24.92 23.71
N ASN A 116 -9.49 -25.13 24.98
CA ASN A 116 -10.33 -24.19 25.74
C ASN A 116 -9.72 -22.79 25.83
N ALA A 117 -8.42 -22.68 26.12
CA ALA A 117 -7.72 -21.39 26.11
C ALA A 117 -7.79 -20.71 24.72
N GLY A 118 -7.74 -21.50 23.64
CA GLY A 118 -7.95 -21.02 22.27
C GLY A 118 -9.37 -20.53 22.00
N LEU A 119 -10.40 -21.23 22.51
CA LEU A 119 -11.79 -20.77 22.40
C LEU A 119 -11.98 -19.42 23.09
N ASP A 120 -11.36 -19.22 24.26
CA ASP A 120 -11.41 -17.94 24.98
C ASP A 120 -10.71 -16.81 24.20
N MET A 121 -9.61 -17.12 23.52
CA MET A 121 -8.95 -16.17 22.63
C MET A 121 -9.83 -15.79 21.45
N GLU A 122 -10.48 -16.77 20.82
CA GLU A 122 -11.36 -16.54 19.67
C GLU A 122 -12.61 -15.73 20.07
N ARG A 123 -13.16 -15.96 21.27
CA ARG A 123 -14.25 -15.11 21.82
C ARG A 123 -13.81 -13.66 21.98
N ARG A 124 -12.61 -13.41 22.52
CA ARG A 124 -12.05 -12.05 22.64
C ARG A 124 -11.90 -11.37 21.27
N ILE A 125 -11.46 -12.10 20.26
CA ILE A 125 -11.38 -11.61 18.87
C ILE A 125 -12.77 -11.25 18.34
N ARG A 126 -13.76 -12.12 18.54
CA ARG A 126 -15.14 -11.88 18.12
C ARG A 126 -15.77 -10.65 18.79
N GLU A 127 -15.50 -10.47 20.07
CA GLU A 127 -16.10 -9.42 20.91
C GLU A 127 -15.37 -8.07 20.86
N GLN A 128 -14.21 -8.00 20.19
CA GLN A 128 -13.38 -6.79 20.12
C GLN A 128 -14.14 -5.58 19.55
N GLN A 129 -14.00 -4.43 20.22
CA GLN A 129 -14.54 -3.13 19.79
C GLN A 129 -13.47 -2.03 19.81
N PRO A 130 -13.36 -1.18 18.76
CA PRO A 130 -14.05 -1.32 17.48
C PRO A 130 -13.60 -2.60 16.75
N ARG A 131 -14.51 -3.19 15.98
CA ARG A 131 -14.23 -4.44 15.29
C ARG A 131 -13.22 -4.24 14.14
N PRO A 132 -12.09 -4.96 14.12
CA PRO A 132 -11.14 -4.87 13.01
C PRO A 132 -11.72 -5.46 11.71
N GLN A 133 -11.31 -4.90 10.56
CA GLN A 133 -11.71 -5.42 9.25
C GLN A 133 -11.25 -6.88 9.02
N PHE A 134 -10.09 -7.24 9.59
CA PHE A 134 -9.53 -8.59 9.58
C PHE A 134 -9.22 -8.98 11.03
N PRO A 135 -10.09 -9.73 11.71
CA PRO A 135 -9.89 -10.09 13.12
C PRO A 135 -8.66 -10.96 13.39
N HIS A 136 -8.22 -11.72 12.38
CA HIS A 136 -7.02 -12.56 12.42
C HIS A 136 -5.92 -11.98 11.53
N ASN A 137 -5.52 -10.73 11.77
CA ASN A 137 -4.59 -10.00 10.89
C ASN A 137 -3.10 -10.36 11.08
N ASP A 138 -2.73 -11.04 12.17
CA ASP A 138 -1.35 -11.46 12.42
C ASP A 138 -1.01 -12.73 11.62
N TYR A 139 -0.77 -12.53 10.32
CA TYR A 139 -0.37 -13.59 9.39
C TYR A 139 0.92 -14.30 9.83
N VAL A 140 1.92 -13.53 10.28
CA VAL A 140 3.24 -14.05 10.66
C VAL A 140 3.15 -14.88 11.93
N GLY A 141 2.52 -14.35 12.98
CA GLY A 141 2.30 -15.08 14.23
C GLY A 141 1.45 -16.33 14.02
N SER A 142 0.40 -16.25 13.21
CA SER A 142 -0.47 -17.39 12.90
C SER A 142 0.27 -18.53 12.19
N ILE A 143 1.12 -18.21 11.21
CA ILE A 143 1.97 -19.21 10.56
C ILE A 143 2.93 -19.84 11.57
N ASN A 144 3.66 -19.00 12.31
CA ASN A 144 4.66 -19.49 13.26
C ASN A 144 4.05 -20.40 14.31
N ASP A 145 2.84 -20.09 14.78
CA ASP A 145 2.14 -20.91 15.75
C ASP A 145 1.69 -22.26 15.15
N LEU A 146 1.15 -22.29 13.93
CA LEU A 146 0.78 -23.56 13.27
C LEU A 146 2.00 -24.44 12.98
N VAL A 147 3.11 -23.84 12.59
CA VAL A 147 4.38 -24.54 12.31
C VAL A 147 4.94 -25.20 13.57
N LYS A 148 4.83 -24.53 14.73
CA LYS A 148 5.19 -25.11 16.04
C LYS A 148 4.35 -26.34 16.38
N GLU A 149 3.05 -26.29 16.15
CA GLU A 149 2.14 -27.43 16.41
C GLU A 149 2.49 -28.67 15.56
N MET A 150 3.07 -28.45 14.37
CA MET A 150 3.52 -29.52 13.48
C MET A 150 4.99 -29.91 13.68
N THR A 151 5.68 -29.37 14.69
CA THR A 151 7.11 -29.63 14.97
C THR A 151 8.05 -29.36 13.79
N MET A 152 7.66 -28.43 12.92
CA MET A 152 8.45 -28.08 11.75
C MET A 152 9.58 -27.11 12.13
N ASN A 153 10.80 -27.41 11.69
CA ASN A 153 11.94 -26.50 11.86
C ASN A 153 11.81 -25.31 10.90
N THR A 154 11.86 -24.09 11.45
CA THR A 154 12.03 -22.86 10.66
C THR A 154 13.51 -22.53 10.56
N SER A 155 14.04 -22.37 9.36
CA SER A 155 15.41 -21.87 9.15
C SER A 155 15.54 -20.41 9.61
N SER A 156 16.68 -20.04 10.19
CA SER A 156 17.00 -18.65 10.55
C SER A 156 17.08 -17.77 9.30
N ASP A 157 16.50 -16.57 9.38
CA ASP A 157 16.31 -15.70 8.23
C ASP A 157 17.46 -14.75 7.95
N LYS A 158 17.79 -14.55 6.67
CA LYS A 158 18.70 -13.47 6.24
C LYS A 158 17.99 -12.13 6.06
N ASN A 159 16.69 -12.15 5.74
CA ASN A 159 15.95 -10.97 5.26
C ASN A 159 14.61 -10.74 6.00
N ASP A 160 14.28 -11.50 7.06
CA ASP A 160 13.03 -11.39 7.83
C ASP A 160 11.72 -11.42 6.99
N ILE A 161 11.73 -12.12 5.85
CA ILE A 161 10.59 -12.18 4.92
C ILE A 161 9.75 -13.44 5.17
N VAL A 162 8.44 -13.30 5.40
CA VAL A 162 7.56 -14.47 5.56
C VAL A 162 6.89 -14.82 4.23
N ILE A 163 7.31 -15.93 3.63
CA ILE A 163 6.70 -16.48 2.40
C ILE A 163 6.28 -17.95 2.58
N PRO A 164 5.20 -18.41 1.92
CA PRO A 164 4.71 -19.79 2.05
C PRO A 164 5.75 -20.84 1.70
N ALA A 165 6.63 -20.56 0.73
CA ALA A 165 7.67 -21.46 0.24
C ALA A 165 8.65 -21.94 1.33
N LYS A 166 8.73 -21.25 2.46
CA LYS A 166 9.55 -21.62 3.62
C LYS A 166 8.98 -22.77 4.44
N TYR A 167 7.66 -22.97 4.37
CA TYR A 167 6.95 -23.83 5.28
C TYR A 167 6.51 -25.13 4.62
N ARG A 168 7.13 -25.55 3.51
CA ARG A 168 6.80 -26.82 2.84
C ARG A 168 7.25 -28.02 3.68
N THR A 169 6.59 -29.16 3.50
CA THR A 169 6.85 -30.40 4.25
C THR A 169 8.31 -30.86 4.14
N ASP A 170 8.90 -30.77 2.95
CA ASP A 170 10.28 -31.23 2.68
C ASP A 170 11.34 -30.16 2.98
N GLY A 171 10.95 -29.08 3.66
CA GLY A 171 11.78 -27.89 3.88
C GLY A 171 11.61 -26.82 2.81
N PRO A 172 12.29 -25.67 2.96
CA PRO A 172 12.10 -24.53 2.07
C PRO A 172 12.44 -24.82 0.60
N ASP A 173 11.72 -24.19 -0.32
CA ASP A 173 12.08 -24.21 -1.74
C ASP A 173 13.28 -23.28 -2.01
N GLU A 174 14.49 -23.86 -2.11
CA GLU A 174 15.74 -23.11 -2.30
C GLU A 174 15.71 -22.18 -3.52
N LYS A 175 15.08 -22.59 -4.62
CA LYS A 175 15.02 -21.75 -5.84
C LYS A 175 14.20 -20.49 -5.62
N ILE A 176 13.07 -20.62 -4.93
CA ILE A 176 12.22 -19.48 -4.59
C ILE A 176 12.92 -18.56 -3.58
N LEU A 177 13.65 -19.14 -2.62
CA LEU A 177 14.43 -18.35 -1.67
C LEU A 177 15.54 -17.55 -2.36
N ASP A 178 16.27 -18.16 -3.28
CA ASP A 178 17.31 -17.49 -4.05
C ASP A 178 16.74 -16.36 -4.91
N GLU A 179 15.59 -16.58 -5.56
CA GLU A 179 14.89 -15.54 -6.33
C GLU A 179 14.48 -14.35 -5.46
N VAL A 180 13.88 -14.62 -4.29
CA VAL A 180 13.48 -13.57 -3.34
C VAL A 180 14.69 -12.81 -2.79
N ASN A 181 15.76 -13.53 -2.42
CA ASN A 181 16.99 -12.90 -1.93
C ASN A 181 17.61 -11.99 -3.00
N ALA A 182 17.72 -12.46 -4.24
CA ALA A 182 18.22 -11.66 -5.35
C ALA A 182 17.35 -10.41 -5.60
N LEU A 183 16.02 -10.53 -5.48
CA LEU A 183 15.09 -9.40 -5.60
C LEU A 183 15.31 -8.37 -4.49
N CYS A 184 15.52 -8.80 -3.25
CA CYS A 184 15.82 -7.92 -2.13
C CYS A 184 17.15 -7.19 -2.30
N GLU A 185 18.19 -7.87 -2.78
CA GLU A 185 19.48 -7.24 -3.09
C GLU A 185 19.31 -6.16 -4.17
N GLN A 186 18.57 -6.45 -5.24
CA GLN A 186 18.31 -5.48 -6.30
C GLN A 186 17.47 -4.29 -5.80
N ALA A 187 16.48 -4.53 -4.94
CA ALA A 187 15.70 -3.46 -4.31
C ALA A 187 16.60 -2.53 -3.47
N ASN A 188 17.55 -3.09 -2.71
CA ASN A 188 18.54 -2.31 -1.97
C ASN A 188 19.52 -1.54 -2.88
N GLN A 189 19.69 -2.00 -4.13
CA GLN A 189 20.46 -1.32 -5.16
C GLN A 189 19.65 -0.27 -5.95
N GLY A 190 18.42 0.02 -5.54
CA GLY A 190 17.59 1.08 -6.14
C GLY A 190 16.52 0.59 -7.11
N ARG A 191 16.37 -0.73 -7.32
CA ARG A 191 15.26 -1.29 -8.11
C ARG A 191 13.92 -0.98 -7.43
N PHE A 192 12.93 -0.62 -8.24
CA PHE A 192 11.57 -0.20 -7.87
C PHE A 192 11.42 1.19 -7.27
N ILE A 193 12.53 1.90 -7.03
CA ILE A 193 12.49 3.19 -6.33
C ILE A 193 11.91 4.29 -7.22
N ALA A 194 12.17 4.26 -8.54
CA ALA A 194 11.57 5.21 -9.47
C ALA A 194 10.03 5.11 -9.45
N GLY A 195 9.50 3.88 -9.51
CA GLY A 195 8.07 3.63 -9.39
C GLY A 195 7.50 4.02 -8.03
N ALA A 196 8.23 3.79 -6.93
CA ALA A 196 7.84 4.20 -5.59
C ALA A 196 7.75 5.73 -5.46
N VAL A 197 8.76 6.46 -5.95
CA VAL A 197 8.76 7.93 -5.97
C VAL A 197 7.62 8.47 -6.84
N PHE A 198 7.43 7.92 -8.04
CA PHE A 198 6.33 8.31 -8.92
C PHE A 198 4.96 8.17 -8.23
N ARG A 199 4.70 7.02 -7.57
CA ARG A 199 3.45 6.81 -6.83
C ARG A 199 3.32 7.74 -5.63
N ALA A 200 4.40 7.97 -4.90
CA ALA A 200 4.37 8.84 -3.72
C ALA A 200 4.20 10.33 -4.05
N LEU A 201 4.51 10.73 -5.29
CA LEU A 201 4.25 12.09 -5.79
C LEU A 201 2.84 12.23 -6.38
N HIS A 202 2.19 11.15 -6.80
CA HIS A 202 0.90 11.23 -7.50
C HIS A 202 -0.20 11.93 -6.64
N GLN A 203 -0.80 12.98 -7.19
CA GLN A 203 -1.86 13.77 -6.55
C GLN A 203 -1.46 14.36 -5.17
N THR A 204 -0.25 14.89 -5.07
CA THR A 204 0.27 15.47 -3.84
C THR A 204 0.51 16.98 -3.93
N GLN A 205 0.47 17.65 -2.78
CA GLN A 205 0.73 19.08 -2.62
C GLN A 205 1.83 19.31 -1.59
N TRP A 206 2.68 20.30 -1.84
CA TRP A 206 3.91 20.55 -1.12
C TRP A 206 4.09 22.04 -0.86
N THR A 207 4.70 22.40 0.25
CA THR A 207 5.43 23.67 0.38
C THR A 207 6.87 23.45 -0.05
N PHE A 208 7.51 24.49 -0.58
CA PHE A 208 8.93 24.43 -0.88
C PHE A 208 9.67 25.67 -0.39
N GLU A 209 10.93 25.47 -0.02
CA GLU A 209 11.92 26.51 0.24
C GLU A 209 13.14 26.25 -0.63
N ARG A 210 13.59 27.27 -1.35
CA ARG A 210 14.70 27.24 -2.29
C ARG A 210 15.75 28.25 -1.86
N THR A 211 17.00 27.82 -1.80
CA THR A 211 18.17 28.68 -1.62
C THR A 211 18.97 28.72 -2.91
N LEU A 212 19.29 29.91 -3.38
CA LEU A 212 20.15 30.18 -4.54
C LEU A 212 21.45 30.78 -4.04
N LYS A 213 22.59 30.20 -4.44
CA LYS A 213 23.93 30.72 -4.14
C LYS A 213 24.78 30.77 -5.40
N GLY A 214 25.39 31.91 -5.67
CA GLY A 214 26.28 32.12 -6.81
C GLY A 214 25.78 33.18 -7.79
N LYS A 215 26.31 33.14 -9.00
CA LYS A 215 26.05 34.13 -10.06
C LYS A 215 24.71 33.86 -10.75
N PRO A 216 23.91 34.89 -11.07
CA PRO A 216 24.24 36.32 -11.00
C PRO A 216 24.04 36.96 -9.61
N SER A 217 23.26 36.33 -8.73
CA SER A 217 23.02 36.82 -7.38
C SER A 217 22.48 35.70 -6.49
N ASP A 218 22.85 35.74 -5.22
CA ASP A 218 22.20 34.94 -4.18
C ASP A 218 20.73 35.32 -4.01
N GLY A 219 19.94 34.38 -3.51
CA GLY A 219 18.54 34.61 -3.24
C GLY A 219 17.84 33.43 -2.58
N SER A 220 16.54 33.60 -2.34
CA SER A 220 15.68 32.54 -1.84
C SER A 220 14.32 32.59 -2.50
N ALA A 221 13.69 31.44 -2.69
CA ALA A 221 12.30 31.37 -3.12
C ALA A 221 11.50 30.47 -2.18
N SER A 222 10.23 30.79 -1.99
CA SER A 222 9.31 29.91 -1.27
C SER A 222 7.93 29.95 -1.90
N GLY A 223 7.19 28.86 -1.75
CA GLY A 223 5.88 28.73 -2.37
C GLY A 223 5.28 27.36 -2.19
N GLN A 224 4.40 27.01 -3.11
CA GLN A 224 3.73 25.72 -3.14
C GLN A 224 3.97 25.02 -4.48
N ALA A 225 3.99 23.70 -4.42
CA ALA A 225 4.13 22.85 -5.58
C ALA A 225 3.13 21.70 -5.54
N GLN A 226 2.69 21.25 -6.71
CA GLN A 226 1.68 20.21 -6.83
C GLN A 226 2.01 19.28 -7.99
N PHE A 227 1.69 18.00 -7.80
CA PHE A 227 1.82 16.95 -8.81
C PHE A 227 0.44 16.41 -9.17
N TYR A 228 0.03 16.60 -10.43
CA TYR A 228 -1.25 16.15 -10.95
C TYR A 228 -1.07 14.93 -11.83
N PHE A 229 -2.06 14.05 -11.86
CA PHE A 229 -2.17 13.07 -12.94
C PHE A 229 -2.35 13.81 -14.27
N SER A 230 -1.45 13.56 -15.23
CA SER A 230 -1.59 14.07 -16.60
C SER A 230 -2.18 13.00 -17.49
N LYS A 231 -1.48 11.87 -17.59
CA LYS A 231 -1.91 10.66 -18.29
C LYS A 231 -1.24 9.44 -17.68
N GLN A 232 -1.54 8.26 -18.19
CA GLN A 232 -0.97 7.01 -17.67
C GLN A 232 0.56 7.09 -17.62
N LYS A 233 1.13 6.86 -16.43
CA LYS A 233 2.57 6.98 -16.13
C LYS A 233 3.17 8.38 -16.32
N GLU A 234 2.38 9.45 -16.26
CA GLU A 234 2.88 10.84 -16.27
C GLU A 234 2.22 11.72 -15.21
N LEU A 235 3.05 12.49 -14.51
CA LEU A 235 2.60 13.56 -13.60
C LEU A 235 2.99 14.93 -14.15
N LEU A 236 2.05 15.86 -14.13
CA LEU A 236 2.34 17.28 -14.35
C LEU A 236 2.68 17.93 -13.01
N TYR A 237 3.91 18.37 -12.89
CA TYR A 237 4.38 19.22 -11.80
C TYR A 237 4.11 20.68 -12.12
N LYS A 238 3.60 21.43 -11.14
CA LYS A 238 3.50 22.90 -11.17
C LYS A 238 3.95 23.46 -9.83
N GLU A 239 4.80 24.48 -9.86
CA GLU A 239 5.09 25.31 -8.69
C GLU A 239 4.73 26.76 -8.94
N GLN A 240 4.37 27.44 -7.85
CA GLN A 240 4.18 28.89 -7.78
C GLN A 240 4.75 29.38 -6.46
N GLY A 241 5.51 30.48 -6.51
CA GLY A 241 6.11 31.06 -5.32
C GLY A 241 6.65 32.46 -5.57
N ASN A 242 7.33 32.99 -4.56
CA ASN A 242 7.96 34.30 -4.59
C ASN A 242 9.48 34.12 -4.52
N LEU A 243 10.21 34.71 -5.46
CA LEU A 243 11.66 34.78 -5.50
C LEU A 243 12.14 36.12 -4.93
N ASN A 244 12.99 36.04 -3.91
CA ASN A 244 13.65 37.17 -3.29
C ASN A 244 15.13 37.17 -3.68
N LEU A 245 15.60 38.27 -4.28
CA LEU A 245 17.00 38.51 -4.58
C LEU A 245 17.48 39.70 -3.75
N SER A 246 18.75 39.70 -3.34
CA SER A 246 19.35 40.63 -2.36
C SER A 246 19.23 42.14 -2.66
N SER A 247 18.70 42.54 -3.83
CA SER A 247 18.56 43.94 -4.24
C SER A 247 17.38 44.19 -5.20
N GLN A 248 16.36 43.32 -5.22
CA GLN A 248 15.20 43.46 -6.11
C GLN A 248 13.89 43.25 -5.36
N THR A 249 12.82 43.84 -5.88
CA THR A 249 11.45 43.53 -5.43
C THR A 249 11.18 42.04 -5.63
N PRO A 250 10.47 41.37 -4.70
CA PRO A 250 10.10 39.98 -4.87
C PRO A 250 9.38 39.74 -6.20
N LEU A 251 9.76 38.66 -6.90
CA LEU A 251 9.20 38.29 -8.19
C LEU A 251 8.35 37.03 -8.05
N ASP A 252 7.14 37.05 -8.61
CA ASP A 252 6.35 35.84 -8.75
C ASP A 252 7.03 34.90 -9.75
N VAL A 253 7.26 33.66 -9.33
CA VAL A 253 7.87 32.61 -10.15
C VAL A 253 6.92 31.44 -10.28
N THR A 254 6.86 30.89 -11.49
CA THR A 254 6.16 29.64 -11.77
C THR A 254 7.04 28.73 -12.60
N GLN A 255 6.94 27.43 -12.36
CA GLN A 255 7.67 26.43 -13.14
C GLN A 255 6.79 25.20 -13.33
N LYS A 256 6.97 24.54 -14.47
CA LYS A 256 6.28 23.29 -14.80
C LYS A 256 7.26 22.26 -15.33
N TYR A 257 6.99 20.99 -15.02
CA TYR A 257 7.71 19.83 -15.55
C TYR A 257 6.74 18.65 -15.72
N ILE A 258 7.06 17.73 -16.63
CA ILE A 258 6.38 16.43 -16.71
C ILE A 258 7.33 15.37 -16.12
N TYR A 259 6.85 14.62 -15.14
CA TYR A 259 7.54 13.45 -14.59
C TYR A 259 6.93 12.20 -15.23
N ALA A 260 7.69 11.52 -16.07
CA ALA A 260 7.24 10.33 -16.78
C ALA A 260 7.93 9.08 -16.25
N TYR A 261 7.14 8.07 -15.94
CA TYR A 261 7.61 6.78 -15.44
C TYR A 261 7.61 5.72 -16.55
N ASP A 262 8.75 5.07 -16.74
CA ASP A 262 8.87 3.85 -17.53
C ASP A 262 8.85 2.64 -16.59
N ALA A 263 7.77 1.86 -16.65
CA ALA A 263 7.58 0.71 -15.77
C ALA A 263 8.41 -0.51 -16.19
N ASP A 264 8.81 -0.61 -17.45
CA ASP A 264 9.53 -1.78 -17.96
C ASP A 264 11.00 -1.72 -17.52
N ASN A 265 11.54 -0.50 -17.44
CA ASN A 265 12.93 -0.25 -17.05
C ASN A 265 13.08 0.37 -15.64
N ASP A 266 11.97 0.66 -14.96
CA ASP A 266 11.92 1.39 -13.68
C ASP A 266 12.69 2.73 -13.72
N LEU A 267 12.39 3.57 -14.72
CA LEU A 267 13.03 4.87 -14.91
C LEU A 267 12.05 6.02 -14.70
N LEU A 268 12.49 7.06 -13.99
CA LEU A 268 11.75 8.31 -13.85
C LEU A 268 12.48 9.42 -14.59
N SER A 269 11.83 10.02 -15.58
CA SER A 269 12.41 11.08 -16.41
C SER A 269 11.62 12.37 -16.30
N VAL A 270 12.32 13.49 -16.28
CA VAL A 270 11.78 14.84 -16.19
C VAL A 270 11.85 15.49 -17.57
N TYR A 271 10.74 16.04 -18.02
CA TYR A 271 10.62 16.70 -19.31
C TYR A 271 10.21 18.15 -19.14
N PHE A 272 10.68 19.00 -20.04
CA PHE A 272 10.11 20.34 -20.20
C PHE A 272 8.64 20.24 -20.62
N VAL A 273 7.88 21.28 -20.30
CA VAL A 273 6.45 21.36 -20.61
C VAL A 273 6.24 22.32 -21.75
N ASP A 274 5.49 21.91 -22.77
CA ASP A 274 5.14 22.79 -23.88
C ASP A 274 3.96 23.73 -23.53
N ASN A 275 3.52 24.53 -24.50
CA ASN A 275 2.44 25.49 -24.32
C ASN A 275 1.08 24.84 -24.01
N ASN A 276 0.89 23.56 -24.34
CA ASN A 276 -0.35 22.81 -24.13
C ASN A 276 -0.35 22.03 -22.80
N ASN A 277 0.70 22.18 -21.98
CA ASN A 277 0.98 21.36 -20.81
C ASN A 277 1.29 19.89 -21.14
N GLU A 278 1.83 19.63 -22.33
CA GLU A 278 2.25 18.30 -22.76
C GLU A 278 3.76 18.11 -22.62
N ARG A 279 4.19 16.86 -22.77
CA ARG A 279 5.59 16.44 -22.66
C ARG A 279 6.40 17.02 -23.83
N GLY A 280 7.31 17.95 -23.53
CA GLY A 280 8.28 18.52 -24.45
C GLY A 280 9.57 17.71 -24.53
N SER A 281 10.70 18.40 -24.72
CA SER A 281 12.03 17.77 -24.74
C SER A 281 12.43 17.21 -23.38
N LEU A 282 13.26 16.16 -23.40
CA LEU A 282 13.83 15.57 -22.20
C LEU A 282 14.73 16.61 -21.50
N PHE A 283 14.48 16.81 -20.21
CA PHE A 283 15.41 17.53 -19.35
C PHE A 283 16.46 16.54 -18.85
N HIS A 284 16.13 15.65 -17.93
CA HIS A 284 17.04 14.59 -17.52
C HIS A 284 16.29 13.35 -17.03
N THR A 285 17.00 12.23 -16.94
CA THR A 285 16.53 11.02 -16.27
C THR A 285 17.11 10.96 -14.85
N ILE A 286 16.29 10.56 -13.89
CA ILE A 286 16.67 10.39 -12.49
C ILE A 286 17.20 8.98 -12.30
N SER A 287 18.48 8.86 -11.95
CA SER A 287 19.19 7.61 -11.70
C SER A 287 19.43 7.42 -10.20
N PHE A 288 18.75 6.44 -9.61
CA PHE A 288 18.85 6.12 -8.18
C PHE A 288 20.16 5.39 -7.86
N GLN A 289 20.74 5.74 -6.72
CA GLN A 289 21.93 5.08 -6.18
C GLN A 289 21.55 3.94 -5.25
N SER A 290 22.47 3.00 -5.06
CA SER A 290 22.38 1.97 -4.03
C SER A 290 22.27 2.60 -2.64
N LYS A 291 21.41 2.05 -1.80
CA LYS A 291 21.19 2.56 -0.45
C LYS A 291 22.32 2.12 0.49
N HIS A 292 22.91 3.06 1.21
CA HIS A 292 23.77 2.77 2.35
C HIS A 292 22.95 2.77 3.65
N SER A 293 23.38 1.97 4.63
CA SER A 293 22.66 1.79 5.90
C SER A 293 22.54 3.07 6.74
N SER A 294 23.40 4.06 6.49
CA SER A 294 23.38 5.38 7.13
C SER A 294 22.45 6.39 6.46
N ASP A 295 21.86 6.06 5.31
CA ASP A 295 21.15 7.04 4.51
C ASP A 295 19.75 7.33 5.07
N ASN A 296 19.48 8.63 5.26
CA ASN A 296 18.17 9.11 5.70
C ASN A 296 17.10 9.06 4.59
N GLY A 297 17.45 8.65 3.36
CA GLY A 297 16.56 8.60 2.20
C GLY A 297 17.25 8.03 0.97
N TRP A 298 16.54 7.99 -0.15
CA TRP A 298 17.09 7.55 -1.43
C TRP A 298 17.72 8.71 -2.18
N VAL A 299 19.00 8.55 -2.53
CA VAL A 299 19.75 9.52 -3.33
C VAL A 299 19.64 9.16 -4.80
N ALA A 300 19.48 10.17 -5.65
CA ALA A 300 19.50 10.00 -7.09
C ALA A 300 20.14 11.20 -7.77
N ASN A 301 20.64 11.01 -8.99
CA ASN A 301 21.22 12.09 -9.78
C ASN A 301 20.60 12.14 -11.17
N GLY A 302 20.73 13.28 -11.83
CA GLY A 302 20.45 13.47 -13.24
C GLY A 302 21.42 14.46 -13.84
N GLN A 303 21.68 14.34 -15.14
CA GLN A 303 22.51 15.30 -15.86
C GLN A 303 21.79 15.77 -17.11
N HIS A 304 21.94 17.05 -17.42
CA HIS A 304 21.45 17.65 -18.64
C HIS A 304 22.44 18.69 -19.15
N LEU A 305 22.69 18.68 -20.46
CA LEU A 305 23.44 19.75 -21.11
C LEU A 305 22.45 20.69 -21.80
N CYS A 306 22.39 21.95 -21.35
CA CYS A 306 21.56 22.97 -21.97
C CYS A 306 22.44 24.04 -22.62
N SER A 307 22.58 23.99 -23.95
CA SER A 307 23.41 24.92 -24.72
C SER A 307 24.88 24.95 -24.27
N GLN A 308 25.30 25.98 -23.50
CA GLN A 308 26.66 26.14 -22.96
C GLN A 308 26.76 25.85 -21.45
N ASP A 309 25.63 25.57 -20.79
CA ASP A 309 25.56 25.37 -19.34
C ASP A 309 25.38 23.86 -19.04
N HIS A 310 26.16 23.35 -18.08
CA HIS A 310 26.00 22.00 -17.55
C HIS A 310 25.11 22.01 -16.31
N TYR A 311 24.03 21.23 -16.35
CA TYR A 311 23.12 21.05 -15.22
C TYR A 311 23.36 19.67 -14.60
N SER A 312 23.85 19.67 -13.38
CA SER A 312 23.90 18.48 -12.52
C SER A 312 22.78 18.58 -11.49
N ALA A 313 21.91 17.58 -11.47
CA ALA A 313 20.79 17.50 -10.54
C ALA A 313 21.05 16.37 -9.53
N SER A 314 20.86 16.68 -8.25
CA SER A 314 20.93 15.73 -7.14
C SER A 314 19.60 15.72 -6.39
N TYR A 315 19.16 14.55 -5.97
CA TYR A 315 17.88 14.32 -5.32
C TYR A 315 18.08 13.58 -4.01
N LEU A 316 17.23 13.90 -3.03
CA LEU A 316 17.06 13.09 -1.82
C LEU A 316 15.57 12.86 -1.58
N PHE A 317 15.13 11.61 -1.57
CA PHE A 317 13.74 11.22 -1.32
C PHE A 317 13.62 10.52 0.04
N VAL A 318 12.95 11.15 1.00
CA VAL A 318 12.75 10.61 2.36
C VAL A 318 11.33 10.05 2.48
N PHE A 319 11.24 8.74 2.70
CA PHE A 319 9.96 8.04 2.83
C PHE A 319 9.55 7.89 4.31
N ASN A 320 8.24 7.93 4.55
CA ASN A 320 7.59 7.42 5.75
C ASN A 320 6.48 6.44 5.31
N GLY A 321 6.76 5.15 5.41
CA GLY A 321 5.94 4.12 4.77
C GLY A 321 5.96 4.28 3.24
N ILE A 322 4.78 4.36 2.63
CA ILE A 322 4.62 4.52 1.17
C ILE A 322 4.65 5.97 0.70
N ASN A 323 4.59 6.93 1.63
CA ASN A 323 4.52 8.36 1.32
C ASN A 323 5.89 9.01 1.47
N LEU A 324 6.14 10.08 0.72
CA LEU A 324 7.29 10.94 0.95
C LEU A 324 6.98 11.89 2.12
N SER A 325 7.85 11.94 3.11
CA SER A 325 7.78 12.93 4.20
C SER A 325 8.56 14.20 3.87
N ARG A 326 9.52 14.10 2.94
CA ARG A 326 10.32 15.21 2.41
C ARG A 326 11.02 14.76 1.13
N PHE A 327 11.22 15.68 0.20
CA PHE A 327 12.24 15.48 -0.84
C PHE A 327 13.03 16.75 -1.12
N GLU A 328 14.26 16.58 -1.58
CA GLU A 328 15.16 17.69 -1.91
C GLU A 328 15.60 17.56 -3.36
N ILE A 329 15.75 18.71 -4.03
CA ILE A 329 16.34 18.81 -5.36
C ILE A 329 17.42 19.88 -5.30
N GLU A 330 18.65 19.51 -5.64
CA GLU A 330 19.77 20.43 -5.80
C GLU A 330 20.20 20.46 -7.26
N TYR A 331 20.26 21.65 -7.83
CA TYR A 331 20.86 21.87 -9.15
C TYR A 331 22.18 22.61 -8.98
N ILE A 332 23.24 22.08 -9.57
CA ILE A 332 24.50 22.79 -9.77
C ILE A 332 24.57 23.14 -11.25
N VAL A 333 24.66 24.44 -11.54
CA VAL A 333 24.69 24.99 -12.89
C VAL A 333 26.04 25.63 -13.11
N GLU A 334 26.80 25.10 -14.05
CA GLU A 334 28.13 25.61 -14.42
C GLU A 334 28.13 26.07 -15.87
N GLY A 335 28.44 27.34 -16.10
CA GLY A 335 28.53 27.92 -17.44
C GLY A 335 29.11 29.33 -17.46
N PRO A 336 29.35 29.91 -18.65
CA PRO A 336 30.05 31.20 -18.79
C PRO A 336 29.30 32.38 -18.15
N ALA A 337 27.97 32.33 -18.13
CA ALA A 337 27.10 33.39 -17.63
C ALA A 337 26.37 33.04 -16.32
N LYS A 338 26.28 31.74 -15.98
CA LYS A 338 25.57 31.23 -14.80
C LYS A 338 26.46 30.25 -14.08
N ASP A 339 26.62 30.46 -12.79
CA ASP A 339 27.48 29.65 -11.93
C ASP A 339 26.86 29.68 -10.54
N TYR A 340 25.88 28.79 -10.31
CA TYR A 340 25.08 28.80 -9.10
C TYR A 340 24.61 27.42 -8.67
N THR A 341 24.34 27.31 -7.37
CA THR A 341 23.66 26.17 -6.76
C THR A 341 22.25 26.59 -6.37
N SER A 342 21.26 25.77 -6.74
CA SER A 342 19.86 25.91 -6.34
C SER A 342 19.43 24.69 -5.56
N LYS A 343 19.33 24.82 -4.24
CA LYS A 343 18.84 23.75 -3.36
C LYS A 343 17.40 24.03 -2.95
N THR A 344 16.50 23.11 -3.27
CA THR A 344 15.07 23.18 -2.93
C THR A 344 14.69 22.04 -1.99
N ILE A 345 13.99 22.35 -0.91
CA ILE A 345 13.46 21.39 0.05
C ILE A 345 11.94 21.44 -0.03
N PHE A 346 11.31 20.29 -0.21
CA PHE A 346 9.86 20.13 -0.29
C PHE A 346 9.33 19.40 0.94
N GLN A 347 8.25 19.91 1.53
CA GLN A 347 7.54 19.28 2.65
C GLN A 347 6.06 19.15 2.32
N PRO A 348 5.37 18.06 2.75
CA PRO A 348 3.94 17.90 2.49
C PRO A 348 3.16 19.09 3.01
N LEU A 349 2.24 19.62 2.20
CA LEU A 349 1.33 20.66 2.65
C LEU A 349 0.45 20.05 3.76
N LYS A 350 0.53 20.57 4.98
CA LYS A 350 -0.28 20.07 6.10
C LYS A 350 -1.75 20.20 5.73
N SER A 351 -2.46 19.08 5.61
CA SER A 351 -3.91 19.08 5.57
C SER A 351 -4.42 19.57 6.93
N ASN A 352 -5.19 20.65 6.94
CA ASN A 352 -5.93 21.11 8.13
C ASN A 352 -7.13 20.18 8.43
N GLU A 353 -6.93 18.87 8.33
CA GLU A 353 -7.94 17.88 8.69
C GLU A 353 -7.43 17.16 9.93
N SER A 354 -7.76 17.75 11.07
CA SER A 354 -7.89 17.05 12.33
C SER A 354 -9.05 16.05 12.17
N PHE A 355 -8.72 14.77 12.06
CA PHE A 355 -9.67 13.66 12.14
C PHE A 355 -10.19 13.47 13.56
#